data_AF-I9KVR7-F1
#
_entry.id   AF-I9KVR7-F1
#
_cell.length_a   1.000
_cell.length_b   1.000
_cell.length_c   1.000
_cell.angle_alpha   90.00
_cell.angle_beta   90.00
_cell.angle_gamma   90.00
#
_symmetry.space_group_name_H-M   'P 1'
#
loop_
_entity.id
_entity.type
_entity.pdbx_description
1 polymer ?
#
loop_
_entity_poly.entity_id
_entity_poly.type
_entity_poly.pdbx_seq_one_letter_code
_entity_poly.pdbx_strand_id
1 'polypeptide(L)'
;MKECQKLITERRSITFFDTTKEISDDLIKEVLEVAATTPMDGFSEEKMKEFLGIDVEKMVPMIVAIGYKAPEKNLLPRAYRFKFDEFGEII
;
A
#
# COMPACT_ATOMS: atom_id res chain seq x y z
N MET A 1 -0.44 -1.73 21.95
CA MET A 1 0.89 -1.29 21.45
C MET A 1 1.68 -2.41 20.76
N LYS A 2 1.91 -3.57 21.38
CA LYS A 2 2.67 -4.67 20.75
C LYS A 2 2.10 -5.12 19.40
N GLU A 3 0.78 -5.19 19.28
CA GLU A 3 0.12 -5.59 18.03
C GLU A 3 0.31 -4.57 16.90
N CYS A 4 0.08 -3.29 17.17
CA CYS A 4 0.32 -2.23 16.18
C CYS A 4 1.79 -2.20 15.72
N GLN A 5 2.72 -2.36 16.66
CA GLN A 5 4.15 -2.42 16.33
C GLN A 5 4.45 -3.61 15.41
N LYS A 6 3.90 -4.78 15.73
CA LYS A 6 4.01 -5.98 14.88
C LYS A 6 3.50 -5.70 13.47
N LEU A 7 2.26 -5.23 13.33
CA LEU A 7 1.64 -4.90 12.04
C LEU A 7 2.50 -3.92 11.22
N ILE A 8 2.98 -2.84 11.83
CA ILE A 8 3.83 -1.84 11.16
C ILE A 8 5.18 -2.45 10.72
N THR A 9 5.76 -3.34 11.52
CA THR A 9 7.06 -3.93 11.22
C THR A 9 7.02 -5.06 10.20
N GLU A 10 5.94 -5.85 10.21
CA GLU A 10 5.76 -7.01 9.35
C GLU A 10 5.13 -6.65 7.99
N ARG A 11 4.37 -5.54 7.89
CA ARG A 11 3.79 -5.10 6.63
C ARG A 11 4.86 -4.88 5.57
N ARG A 12 4.68 -5.51 4.41
CA ARG A 12 5.52 -5.34 3.23
C ARG A 12 4.68 -4.87 2.04
N SER A 13 5.26 -4.00 1.22
CA SER A 13 4.70 -3.73 -0.11
C SER A 13 4.93 -4.96 -0.98
N ILE A 14 3.88 -5.40 -1.67
CA ILE A 14 3.92 -6.53 -2.62
C ILE A 14 3.38 -6.06 -3.98
N THR A 15 3.89 -6.67 -5.05
CA THR A 15 3.48 -6.39 -6.44
C THR A 15 3.15 -7.68 -7.19
N PHE A 16 2.94 -8.77 -6.47
CA PHE A 16 2.64 -10.09 -7.00
C PHE A 16 1.46 -10.70 -6.24
N PHE A 17 0.36 -10.92 -6.96
CA PHE A 17 -0.92 -11.31 -6.39
C PHE A 17 -1.33 -12.70 -6.86
N ASP A 18 -2.04 -13.43 -5.99
CA ASP A 18 -2.66 -14.72 -6.29
C ASP A 18 -3.89 -14.50 -7.18
N THR A 19 -3.79 -14.87 -8.46
CA THR A 19 -4.87 -14.68 -9.44
C THR A 19 -6.03 -15.66 -9.26
N THR A 20 -5.91 -16.62 -8.33
CA THR A 20 -6.97 -17.60 -8.03
C THR A 20 -7.87 -17.18 -6.88
N LYS A 21 -7.53 -16.07 -6.19
CA LYS A 21 -8.27 -15.57 -5.04
C LYS A 21 -8.81 -14.17 -5.31
N GLU A 22 -10.11 -14.03 -5.12
CA GLU A 22 -10.78 -12.74 -5.13
C GLU A 22 -10.87 -12.16 -3.71
N ILE A 23 -10.79 -10.84 -3.61
CA ILE A 23 -11.09 -10.11 -2.38
C ILE A 23 -12.60 -9.87 -2.38
N SER A 24 -13.27 -10.29 -1.30
CA SER A 24 -14.70 -10.00 -1.13
C SER A 24 -14.96 -8.50 -1.01
N ASP A 25 -16.07 -8.02 -1.58
CA ASP A 25 -16.49 -6.61 -1.51
C ASP A 25 -16.53 -6.07 -0.07
N ASP A 26 -16.97 -6.87 0.90
CA ASP A 26 -17.06 -6.43 2.29
C ASP A 26 -15.69 -6.15 2.90
N LEU A 27 -14.68 -6.98 2.56
CA LEU A 27 -13.30 -6.73 2.95
C LEU A 27 -12.72 -5.50 2.22
N ILE A 28 -13.10 -5.27 0.96
CA ILE A 28 -12.70 -4.05 0.23
C ILE A 28 -13.27 -2.81 0.92
N LYS A 29 -14.56 -2.83 1.31
CA LYS A 29 -15.20 -1.73 2.03
C LYS A 29 -14.53 -1.48 3.38
N GLU A 30 -14.25 -2.52 4.15
CA GLU A 30 -13.53 -2.41 5.42
C GLU A 30 -12.14 -1.79 5.21
N VAL A 31 -11.40 -2.21 4.17
CA VAL A 31 -10.11 -1.62 3.81
C VAL A 31 -10.26 -0.14 3.41
N LEU A 32 -11.29 0.25 2.68
CA LEU A 32 -11.52 1.65 2.30
C LEU A 32 -11.90 2.51 3.51
N GLU A 33 -12.61 1.95 4.49
CA GLU A 33 -12.96 2.64 5.74
C GLU A 33 -11.75 2.81 6.67
N VAL A 34 -10.82 1.85 6.68
CA VAL A 34 -9.72 1.77 7.65
C VAL A 34 -8.37 2.20 7.09
N ALA A 35 -8.10 1.98 5.80
CA ALA A 35 -6.75 1.93 5.25
C ALA A 35 -6.53 2.83 4.02
N ALA A 36 -6.13 4.08 4.30
CA ALA A 36 -5.42 4.94 3.35
C ALA A 36 -3.88 4.76 3.40
N THR A 37 -3.38 3.52 3.55
CA THR A 37 -2.02 3.30 4.12
C THR A 37 -0.99 2.63 3.21
N THR A 38 -1.20 2.53 1.89
CA THR A 38 -0.11 2.11 0.98
C THR A 38 -0.10 2.97 -0.27
N PRO A 39 0.69 4.05 -0.30
CA PRO A 39 0.85 4.83 -1.50
C PRO A 39 1.66 4.03 -2.53
N MET A 40 1.10 3.89 -3.72
CA MET A 40 1.90 3.73 -4.92
C MET A 40 1.93 5.02 -5.69
N ASP A 41 3.14 5.40 -6.06
CA ASP A 41 3.49 6.52 -6.91
C ASP A 41 4.23 5.95 -8.15
N GLY A 42 4.45 6.76 -9.18
CA GLY A 42 5.08 6.34 -10.42
C GLY A 42 4.10 5.86 -11.51
N PHE A 43 2.87 6.35 -11.49
CA PHE A 43 1.89 6.15 -12.58
C PHE A 43 1.74 7.43 -13.42
N SER A 44 1.20 7.30 -14.62
CA SER A 44 0.81 8.47 -15.42
C SER A 44 -0.54 8.98 -14.95
N GLU A 45 -0.55 10.09 -14.21
CA GLU A 45 -1.77 10.69 -13.69
C GLU A 45 -2.73 11.09 -14.82
N GLU A 46 -2.22 11.70 -15.90
CA GLU A 46 -3.01 12.09 -17.07
C GLU A 46 -3.78 10.89 -17.67
N LYS A 47 -3.07 9.79 -17.95
CA LYS A 47 -3.68 8.57 -18.50
C LYS A 47 -4.66 7.93 -17.53
N MET A 48 -4.39 8.00 -16.23
CA MET A 48 -5.32 7.50 -15.21
C MET A 48 -6.60 8.33 -15.15
N LYS A 49 -6.49 9.65 -15.26
CA LYS A 49 -7.65 10.54 -15.32
C LYS A 49 -8.48 10.28 -16.57
N GLU A 50 -7.83 10.13 -17.72
CA GLU A 50 -8.49 9.75 -18.97
C GLU A 50 -9.23 8.41 -18.84
N PHE A 51 -8.54 7.37 -18.37
CA PHE A 51 -9.08 6.01 -18.26
C PHE A 51 -10.28 5.92 -17.31
N LEU A 52 -10.24 6.62 -16.18
CA LEU A 52 -11.31 6.59 -15.16
C LEU A 52 -12.34 7.72 -15.33
N GLY A 53 -12.19 8.59 -16.33
CA GLY A 53 -13.05 9.76 -16.51
C GLY A 53 -12.99 10.76 -15.35
N ILE A 54 -11.83 10.90 -14.71
CA ILE A 54 -11.62 11.85 -13.61
C ILE A 54 -11.41 13.25 -14.19
N ASP A 55 -12.10 14.23 -13.61
CA ASP A 55 -11.94 15.64 -13.92
C ASP A 55 -10.47 16.09 -13.85
N VAL A 56 -10.02 16.85 -14.86
CA VAL A 56 -8.65 17.34 -14.97
C VAL A 56 -8.22 18.17 -13.76
N GLU A 57 -9.15 18.90 -13.13
CA GLU A 57 -8.89 19.73 -11.96
C GLU A 57 -8.69 18.93 -10.66
N LYS A 58 -9.14 17.67 -10.63
CA LYS A 58 -8.94 16.80 -9.47
C LYS A 58 -7.54 16.21 -9.48
N MET A 59 -6.91 16.11 -8.32
CA MET A 59 -5.65 15.40 -8.17
C MET A 59 -5.91 13.92 -7.87
N VAL A 60 -5.10 13.02 -8.45
CA VAL A 60 -5.04 11.61 -8.05
C VAL A 60 -3.85 11.43 -7.09
N PRO A 61 -4.06 11.51 -5.76
CA PRO A 61 -2.94 11.56 -4.82
C PRO A 61 -2.23 10.21 -4.65
N MET A 62 -2.92 9.10 -4.95
CA MET A 62 -2.47 7.77 -4.61
C MET A 62 -3.25 6.72 -5.39
N ILE A 63 -2.57 5.63 -5.75
CA ILE A 63 -3.19 4.37 -6.15
C ILE A 63 -2.82 3.31 -5.12
N VAL A 64 -3.80 2.49 -4.73
CA VAL A 64 -3.59 1.32 -3.87
C VAL A 64 -3.99 0.07 -4.65
N ALA A 65 -3.03 -0.77 -4.99
CA ALA A 65 -3.30 -2.12 -5.51
C ALA A 65 -3.28 -3.09 -4.33
N ILE A 66 -4.40 -3.82 -4.20
CA ILE A 66 -4.63 -4.79 -3.15
C ILE A 66 -4.90 -6.15 -3.78
N GLY A 67 -4.45 -7.20 -3.10
CA GLY A 67 -4.55 -8.58 -3.54
C GLY A 67 -3.90 -9.51 -2.54
N TYR A 68 -4.26 -10.79 -2.57
CA TYR A 68 -3.56 -11.80 -1.76
C TYR A 68 -2.17 -12.05 -2.34
N LYS A 69 -1.14 -12.17 -1.49
CA LYS A 69 0.23 -12.46 -1.95
C LYS A 69 0.27 -13.80 -2.70
N ALA A 70 0.79 -13.80 -3.92
CA ALA A 70 1.03 -15.02 -4.69
C ALA A 70 1.84 -16.05 -3.84
N PRO A 71 1.33 -17.27 -3.60
CA PRO A 71 1.87 -18.21 -2.62
C PRO A 71 3.32 -18.61 -2.90
N GLU A 72 3.69 -18.73 -4.17
CA GLU A 72 5.01 -19.12 -4.67
C GLU A 72 6.08 -18.02 -4.57
N LYS A 73 5.66 -16.78 -4.30
CA LYS A 73 6.58 -15.63 -4.21
C LYS A 73 7.01 -15.39 -2.78
N ASN A 74 8.32 -15.29 -2.58
CA ASN A 74 8.93 -14.92 -1.32
C ASN A 74 9.10 -13.40 -1.20
N LEU A 75 8.96 -12.89 0.01
CA LEU A 75 9.25 -11.49 0.31
C LEU A 75 10.78 -11.30 0.33
N LEU A 76 11.26 -10.24 -0.29
CA LEU A 76 12.65 -9.80 -0.10
C LEU A 76 12.93 -9.53 1.38
N PRO A 77 14.19 -9.56 1.84
CA PRO A 77 14.54 -9.10 3.18
C PRO A 77 13.99 -7.70 3.46
N ARG A 78 13.71 -7.39 4.73
CA ARG A 78 13.21 -6.07 5.12
C ARG A 78 14.29 -5.03 4.78
N ALA A 79 13.91 -4.00 4.03
CA ALA A 79 14.81 -2.91 3.71
C ALA A 79 15.25 -2.18 4.99
N TYR A 80 16.46 -1.60 4.94
CA TYR A 80 17.00 -0.82 6.04
C TYR A 80 16.04 0.31 6.45
N ARG A 81 16.03 0.62 7.74
CA ARG A 81 15.34 1.77 8.32
C ARG A 81 16.34 2.43 9.25
N PHE A 82 16.52 3.74 9.10
CA PHE A 82 17.31 4.52 10.05
C PHE A 82 16.74 4.35 11.45
N LYS A 83 17.62 4.21 12.43
CA LYS A 83 17.30 4.33 13.83
C LYS A 83 16.99 5.79 14.15
N PHE A 84 16.20 6.03 15.20
CA PHE A 84 15.73 7.37 15.53
C PHE A 84 16.87 8.36 15.76
N ASP A 85 17.92 7.93 16.45
CA ASP A 85 19.14 8.69 16.73
C ASP A 85 19.95 9.07 15.47
N GLU A 86 19.69 8.43 14.32
CA GLU A 86 20.31 8.82 13.04
C GLU A 86 19.60 10.02 12.38
N PHE A 87 18.37 10.37 12.78
CA PHE A 87 17.58 11.44 12.14
C PHE A 87 16.81 12.36 13.09
N GLY A 88 16.81 12.08 14.40
CA GLY A 88 16.05 12.83 15.39
C GLY A 88 16.75 12.89 16.75
N GLU A 89 16.47 13.96 17.49
CA GLU A 89 16.94 14.19 18.85
C GLU A 89 15.76 14.51 19.78
N ILE A 90 15.94 14.29 21.08
CA ILE A 90 14.96 14.66 22.11
C ILE A 90 15.52 15.88 22.83
N ILE A 91 14.82 17.01 22.72
CA ILE A 91 15.15 18.31 23.34
C ILE A 91 14.30 18.51 24.59
#